data_AF-A0A1M5R0C3-F1
#
_entry.id   AF-A0A1M5R0C3-F1
#
_cell.length_a   1.000
_cell.length_b   1.000
_cell.length_c   1.000
_cell.angle_alpha   90.00
_cell.angle_beta   90.00
_cell.angle_gamma   90.00
#
_symmetry.space_group_name_H-M   'P 1'
#
loop_
_entity.id
_entity.type
_entity.pdbx_description
1 polymer ?
#
loop_
_entity_poly.entity_id
_entity_poly.type
_entity_poly.pdbx_seq_one_letter_code
_entity_poly.pdbx_strand_id
1 'polypeptide(L)'
;MADPIVLLREQQEKRLLDLGKQRQARQQRLANLTQRQAQLEGLIEEYSGSGNHASALLMSNRSQMNQQLRPMVEQCLRQQAVAQQDLSQIDGQWQKQLGRRQGLVWLEQENARSEQQRAQRREQKQMDEFAQRRVRSR
;
A
#
# COMPACT_ATOMS: atom_id res chain seq x y z
N MET A 1 -24.87 -16.82 14.63
CA MET A 1 -23.90 -15.74 14.94
C MET A 1 -22.80 -15.83 13.91
N ALA A 2 -22.34 -14.71 13.34
CA ALA A 2 -21.23 -14.73 12.38
C ALA A 2 -19.94 -15.20 13.07
N ASP A 3 -19.16 -16.04 12.40
CA ASP A 3 -17.87 -16.52 12.91
C ASP A 3 -16.96 -15.31 13.21
N PRO A 4 -16.41 -15.18 14.43
CA PRO A 4 -15.54 -14.07 14.80
C PRO A 4 -14.34 -13.90 13.87
N ILE A 5 -13.84 -14.97 13.24
CA ILE A 5 -12.71 -14.90 12.30
C ILE A 5 -13.14 -14.19 11.00
N VAL A 6 -14.34 -14.46 10.51
CA VAL A 6 -14.91 -13.83 9.32
C VAL A 6 -15.09 -12.32 9.56
N LEU A 7 -15.63 -11.94 10.72
CA LEU A 7 -15.78 -10.53 11.10
C LEU A 7 -14.43 -9.81 11.18
N LEU A 8 -13.41 -10.44 11.76
CA LEU A 8 -12.06 -9.88 11.84
C LEU A 8 -11.44 -9.72 10.45
N ARG A 9 -11.64 -10.69 9.54
CA ARG A 9 -11.16 -10.64 8.15
C ARG A 9 -11.77 -9.46 7.40
N GLU A 10 -13.08 -9.29 7.47
CA GLU A 10 -13.79 -8.17 6.84
C GLU A 10 -13.30 -6.81 7.38
N GLN A 11 -13.05 -6.71 8.68
CA GLN A 11 -12.45 -5.51 9.26
C GLN A 11 -11.03 -5.27 8.72
N GLN A 12 -10.20 -6.31 8.57
CA GLN A 12 -8.87 -6.14 8.00
C GLN A 12 -8.93 -5.72 6.52
N GLU A 13 -9.91 -6.22 5.77
CA GLU A 13 -10.13 -5.89 4.36
C GLU A 13 -10.56 -4.42 4.17
N LYS A 14 -11.49 -3.92 5.00
CA LYS A 14 -11.84 -2.49 5.02
C LYS A 14 -10.61 -1.61 5.27
N ARG A 15 -9.81 -1.96 6.28
CA ARG A 15 -8.55 -1.25 6.59
C ARG A 15 -7.55 -1.30 5.42
N LEU A 16 -7.46 -2.41 4.69
CA LEU A 16 -6.61 -2.52 3.50
C LEU A 16 -7.05 -1.58 2.38
N LEU A 17 -8.36 -1.46 2.17
CA LEU A 17 -8.91 -0.55 1.17
C LEU A 17 -8.58 0.91 1.52
N ASP A 18 -8.74 1.29 2.79
CA ASP A 18 -8.42 2.64 3.24
C ASP A 18 -6.92 2.96 3.13
N LEU A 19 -6.05 2.02 3.51
CA LEU A 19 -4.61 2.15 3.30
C LEU A 19 -4.26 2.22 1.81
N GLY A 20 -4.96 1.46 0.95
CA GLY A 20 -4.79 1.51 -0.50
C GLY A 20 -5.10 2.90 -1.09
N LYS A 21 -6.20 3.52 -0.65
CA LYS A 21 -6.55 4.90 -1.05
C LYS A 21 -5.50 5.90 -0.57
N GLN A 22 -5.04 5.79 0.67
CA GLN A 22 -4.01 6.66 1.23
C GLN A 22 -2.68 6.53 0.47
N ARG A 23 -2.30 5.28 0.13
CA ARG A 23 -1.13 4.99 -0.69
C ARG A 23 -1.22 5.65 -2.06
N GLN A 24 -2.35 5.51 -2.75
CA GLN A 24 -2.56 6.14 -4.05
C GLN A 24 -2.47 7.66 -3.97
N ALA A 25 -3.09 8.28 -2.96
CA ALA A 25 -3.02 9.72 -2.76
C ALA A 25 -1.58 10.21 -2.51
N ARG A 26 -0.79 9.48 -1.70
CA ARG A 26 0.63 9.80 -1.45
C ARG A 26 1.48 9.62 -2.71
N GLN A 27 1.23 8.58 -3.49
CA GLN A 27 1.91 8.35 -4.77
C GLN A 27 1.61 9.47 -5.77
N GLN A 28 0.36 9.91 -5.88
CA GLN A 28 -0.03 11.05 -6.72
C GLN A 28 0.66 12.34 -6.26
N ARG A 29 0.72 12.59 -4.94
CA ARG A 29 1.43 13.75 -4.39
C ARG A 29 2.91 13.74 -4.78
N LEU A 30 3.58 12.59 -4.68
CA LEU A 30 4.97 12.45 -5.09
C LEU A 30 5.14 12.73 -6.59
N ALA A 31 4.27 12.14 -7.44
CA ALA A 31 4.30 12.36 -8.89
C ALA A 31 4.15 13.85 -9.26
N ASN A 32 3.23 14.56 -8.60
CA ASN A 32 3.02 15.99 -8.83
C ASN A 32 4.26 16.82 -8.43
N LEU A 33 4.93 16.46 -7.33
CA LEU A 33 6.16 17.13 -6.90
C LEU A 33 7.32 16.86 -7.86
N THR A 34 7.43 15.64 -8.40
CA THR A 34 8.43 15.28 -9.42
C THR A 34 8.17 16.05 -10.71
N GLN A 35 6.92 16.12 -11.17
CA GLN A 35 6.55 16.91 -12.34
C GLN A 35 6.87 18.39 -12.15
N ARG A 36 6.54 18.96 -10.98
CA ARG A 36 6.84 20.36 -10.67
C ARG A 36 8.34 20.65 -10.65
N GLN A 37 9.15 19.75 -10.10
CA GLN A 37 10.61 19.89 -10.15
C GLN A 37 11.09 19.92 -11.60
N ALA A 38 10.68 18.95 -12.43
CA ALA A 38 11.09 18.88 -13.83
C ALA A 38 10.69 20.15 -14.61
N GLN A 39 9.52 20.73 -14.33
CA GLN A 39 9.11 22.00 -14.92
C GLN A 39 10.02 23.16 -14.50
N LEU A 40 10.36 23.26 -13.21
CA LEU A 40 11.25 24.31 -12.72
C LEU A 40 12.67 24.18 -13.28
N GLU A 41 13.17 22.95 -13.39
CA GLU A 41 14.46 22.66 -14.02
C GLU A 41 14.46 23.00 -15.50
N GLY A 42 13.42 22.63 -16.24
CA GLY A 42 13.25 23.02 -17.65
C GLY A 42 13.25 24.54 -17.84
N LEU A 43 12.57 25.29 -16.96
CA LEU A 43 12.61 26.76 -17.00
C LEU A 43 14.03 27.30 -16.76
N ILE A 44 14.79 26.73 -15.83
CA ILE A 44 16.19 27.11 -15.57
C ILE A 44 17.05 26.87 -16.82
N GLU A 45 16.85 25.74 -17.50
CA GLU A 45 17.55 25.40 -18.75
C GLU A 45 17.20 26.41 -19.87
N GLU A 46 15.92 26.72 -20.07
CA GLU A 46 15.46 27.71 -21.05
C GLU A 46 16.09 29.10 -20.81
N TYR A 47 16.13 29.56 -19.56
CA TYR A 47 16.73 30.85 -19.20
C TYR A 47 18.26 30.87 -19.32
N SER A 48 18.92 29.71 -19.22
CA SER A 48 20.39 29.60 -19.34
C SER A 48 20.88 29.41 -20.78
N GLY A 49 20.07 28.83 -21.68
CA GLY A 49 20.46 28.54 -23.07
C GLY A 49 20.31 29.69 -24.09
N SER A 50 19.65 30.80 -23.74
CA SER A 50 19.21 31.81 -24.73
C SER A 50 20.26 32.89 -25.11
N GLY A 51 21.41 32.53 -25.69
CA GLY A 51 22.14 33.36 -26.68
C GLY A 51 22.98 34.58 -26.24
N ASN A 52 24.21 34.66 -26.79
CA ASN A 52 25.28 35.66 -26.61
C ASN A 52 24.96 37.12 -27.05
N HIS A 53 23.74 37.41 -27.53
CA HIS A 53 23.37 38.73 -28.09
C HIS A 53 22.21 39.39 -27.31
N ALA A 54 21.98 38.95 -26.07
CA ALA A 54 20.94 39.51 -25.21
C ALA A 54 21.35 40.90 -24.70
N SER A 55 20.40 41.84 -24.65
CA SER A 55 20.62 43.13 -24.00
C SER A 55 20.95 42.94 -22.52
N ALA A 56 21.70 43.89 -21.93
CA ALA A 56 22.08 43.84 -20.51
C ALA A 56 20.86 43.67 -19.57
N LEU A 57 19.72 44.27 -19.93
CA LEU A 57 18.45 44.11 -19.20
C LEU A 57 17.92 42.67 -19.25
N LEU A 58 17.99 42.01 -20.41
CA LEU A 58 17.57 40.61 -20.56
C LEU A 58 18.50 39.67 -19.78
N MET A 59 19.81 39.94 -19.76
CA MET A 59 20.76 39.17 -18.94
C MET A 59 20.48 39.33 -17.44
N SER A 60 20.18 40.54 -16.99
CA SER A 60 19.82 40.82 -15.59
C SER A 60 18.53 40.11 -15.18
N ASN A 61 17.48 40.20 -16.00
CA ASN A 61 16.21 39.50 -15.76
C ASN A 61 16.40 37.98 -15.66
N ARG A 62 17.19 37.37 -16.56
CA ARG A 62 17.49 35.94 -16.51
C ARG A 62 18.24 35.53 -15.25
N SER A 63 19.21 36.34 -14.83
CA SER A 63 19.95 36.09 -13.60
C SER A 63 19.02 36.13 -12.38
N GLN A 64 18.14 37.13 -12.31
CA GLN A 64 17.14 37.25 -11.24
C GLN A 64 16.16 36.07 -11.24
N MET A 65 15.63 35.67 -12.40
CA MET A 65 14.75 34.50 -12.52
C MET A 65 15.44 33.22 -12.06
N ASN A 66 16.70 32.99 -12.47
CA ASN A 66 17.46 31.83 -12.01
C ASN A 66 17.73 31.83 -10.50
N GLN A 67 18.00 33.01 -9.91
CA GLN A 67 18.16 33.15 -8.46
C GLN A 67 16.87 32.83 -7.69
N GLN A 68 15.70 33.09 -8.28
CA GLN A 68 14.41 32.75 -7.68
C GLN A 68 14.00 31.29 -7.88
N LEU A 69 14.29 30.71 -9.05
CA LEU A 69 13.87 29.34 -9.40
C LEU A 69 14.67 28.27 -8.64
N ARG A 70 15.98 28.47 -8.46
CA ARG A 70 16.85 27.52 -7.75
C ARG A 70 16.37 27.14 -6.34
N PRO A 71 16.04 28.08 -5.43
CA PRO A 71 15.53 27.72 -4.10
C PRO A 71 14.16 27.01 -4.16
N MET A 72 13.34 27.27 -5.19
CA MET A 72 12.08 26.55 -5.39
C MET A 72 12.30 25.08 -5.80
N VAL A 73 13.32 24.81 -6.62
CA VAL A 73 13.75 23.44 -6.95
C VAL A 73 14.21 22.71 -5.68
N GLU A 74 15.08 23.33 -4.89
CA GLU A 74 15.54 22.75 -3.62
C GLU A 74 14.38 22.48 -2.65
N GLN A 75 13.40 23.38 -2.59
CA GLN A 75 12.20 23.18 -1.79
C GLN A 75 11.38 21.98 -2.31
N CYS A 76 11.23 21.81 -3.62
CA CYS A 76 10.57 20.65 -4.21
C CYS A 76 11.32 19.35 -3.86
N LEU A 77 12.65 19.33 -3.97
CA LEU A 77 13.47 18.17 -3.60
C LEU A 77 13.30 17.78 -2.14
N ARG A 78 13.31 18.76 -1.22
CA ARG A 78 13.03 18.51 0.20
C ARG A 78 11.63 17.92 0.41
N GLN A 79 10.61 18.47 -0.26
CA GLN A 79 9.24 17.96 -0.16
C GLN A 79 9.09 16.55 -0.76
N GLN A 80 9.81 16.24 -1.84
CA GLN A 80 9.84 14.90 -2.42
C GLN A 80 10.45 13.89 -1.45
N ALA A 81 11.57 14.22 -0.80
CA ALA A 81 12.19 13.33 0.18
C ALA A 81 11.22 12.96 1.32
N VAL A 82 10.50 13.97 1.86
CA VAL A 82 9.46 13.73 2.88
C VAL A 82 8.32 12.87 2.31
N ALA A 83 7.83 13.19 1.11
CA ALA A 83 6.75 12.43 0.47
C ALA A 83 7.14 10.96 0.19
N GLN A 84 8.39 10.69 -0.18
CA GLN A 84 8.92 9.35 -0.36
C GLN A 84 8.99 8.58 0.97
N GLN A 85 9.42 9.23 2.05
CA GLN A 85 9.43 8.63 3.38
C GLN A 85 8.00 8.33 3.86
N ASP A 86 7.05 9.22 3.62
CA ASP A 86 5.64 8.98 3.95
C ASP A 86 5.06 7.81 3.13
N LEU A 87 5.45 7.69 1.86
CA LEU A 87 5.03 6.58 1.01
C LEU A 87 5.62 5.25 1.48
N SER A 88 6.90 5.21 1.85
CA SER A 88 7.51 3.97 2.36
C SER A 88 6.89 3.51 3.69
N GLN A 89 6.52 4.46 4.56
CA GLN A 89 5.80 4.16 5.79
C GLN A 89 4.42 3.55 5.53
N ILE A 90 3.64 4.13 4.60
CA ILE A 90 2.30 3.59 4.30
C ILE A 90 2.40 2.22 3.61
N ASP A 91 3.41 2.02 2.76
CA ASP A 91 3.67 0.74 2.11
C ASP A 91 4.00 -0.36 3.14
N GLY A 92 4.84 -0.05 4.12
CA GLY A 92 5.14 -0.97 5.21
C GLY A 92 3.92 -1.31 6.07
N GLN A 93 3.05 -0.33 6.34
CA GLN A 93 1.78 -0.57 7.05
C GLN A 93 0.82 -1.44 6.22
N TRP A 94 0.70 -1.15 4.92
CA TRP A 94 -0.13 -1.90 4.00
C TRP A 94 0.32 -3.36 3.88
N GLN A 95 1.63 -3.63 3.75
CA GLN A 95 2.19 -4.99 3.72
C GLN A 95 1.89 -5.77 5.00
N LYS A 96 2.11 -5.16 6.17
CA LYS A 96 1.79 -5.78 7.47
C LYS A 96 0.31 -6.13 7.56
N GLN A 97 -0.56 -5.22 7.13
CA GLN A 97 -1.99 -5.41 7.13
C GLN A 97 -2.44 -6.51 6.16
N LEU A 98 -1.80 -6.60 4.99
CA LEU A 98 -2.05 -7.65 4.00
C LEU A 98 -1.69 -9.02 4.57
N GLY A 99 -0.54 -9.14 5.21
CA GLY A 99 -0.12 -10.36 5.89
C GLY A 99 -1.10 -10.82 6.97
N ARG A 100 -1.63 -9.88 7.78
CA ARG A 100 -2.68 -10.19 8.77
C ARG A 100 -3.94 -10.73 8.12
N ARG A 101 -4.40 -10.12 7.02
CA ARG A 101 -5.59 -10.59 6.27
C ARG A 101 -5.37 -11.98 5.69
N GLN A 102 -4.20 -12.25 5.11
CA GLN A 102 -3.85 -13.58 4.59
C GLN A 102 -3.77 -14.63 5.71
N GLY A 103 -3.21 -14.28 6.86
CA GLY A 103 -3.16 -15.16 8.03
C GLY A 103 -4.56 -15.55 8.53
N LEU A 104 -5.52 -14.61 8.52
CA LEU A 104 -6.91 -14.90 8.89
C LEU A 104 -7.59 -15.83 7.88
N VAL A 105 -7.35 -15.63 6.58
CA VAL A 105 -7.87 -16.52 5.53
C VAL A 105 -7.31 -17.94 5.71
N TRP A 106 -6.02 -18.06 6.03
CA TRP A 106 -5.40 -19.35 6.32
C TRP A 106 -6.01 -20.02 7.56
N LEU A 107 -6.22 -19.25 8.64
CA LEU A 107 -6.83 -19.74 9.88
C LEU A 107 -8.27 -20.25 9.65
N GLU A 108 -9.05 -19.52 8.85
CA GLU A 108 -10.41 -19.90 8.46
C GLU A 108 -10.42 -21.27 7.74
N GLN A 109 -9.49 -21.46 6.80
CA GLN A 109 -9.36 -22.73 6.07
C GLN A 109 -8.93 -23.88 6.99
N GLU A 110 -8.01 -23.63 7.91
CA GLU A 110 -7.52 -24.65 8.84
C GLU A 110 -8.61 -25.07 9.84
N ASN A 111 -9.40 -24.12 10.33
CA ASN A 111 -10.55 -24.42 11.19
C ASN A 111 -11.60 -25.27 10.46
N ALA A 112 -11.94 -24.91 9.22
CA ALA A 112 -12.88 -25.69 8.41
C ALA A 112 -12.41 -27.14 8.21
N ARG A 113 -11.11 -27.34 7.93
CA ARG A 113 -10.50 -28.68 7.82
C ARG A 113 -10.56 -29.43 9.15
N SER A 114 -10.24 -28.78 10.26
CA SER A 114 -10.28 -29.39 11.60
C SER A 114 -11.69 -29.83 11.97
N GLU A 115 -12.70 -29.00 11.68
CA GLU A 115 -14.11 -29.32 11.91
C GLU A 115 -14.56 -30.51 11.07
N GLN A 116 -14.20 -30.54 9.79
CA GLN A 116 -14.50 -31.67 8.91
C GLN A 116 -13.87 -32.98 9.40
N GLN A 117 -12.61 -32.96 9.82
CA GLN A 117 -11.95 -34.13 10.39
C GLN A 117 -12.60 -34.60 11.69
N ARG A 118 -13.02 -33.67 12.55
CA ARG A 118 -13.75 -33.99 13.79
C ARG A 118 -15.11 -34.62 13.49
N ALA A 119 -15.83 -34.11 12.49
CA ALA A 119 -17.10 -34.69 12.04
C ALA A 119 -16.91 -36.12 11.53
N GLN A 120 -15.95 -36.35 10.63
CA GLN A 120 -15.63 -37.67 10.09
C GLN A 120 -15.26 -38.68 11.19
N ARG A 121 -14.42 -38.28 12.16
CA ARG A 121 -14.06 -39.16 13.30
C ARG A 121 -15.27 -39.51 14.16
N ARG A 122 -16.20 -38.57 14.36
CA ARG A 122 -17.44 -38.81 15.13
C ARG A 122 -18.36 -39.77 14.38
N GLU A 123 -18.51 -39.60 13.07
CA GLU A 123 -19.31 -40.50 12.22
C GLU A 123 -18.72 -41.92 12.22
N GLN A 124 -17.41 -42.04 12.03
CA GLN A 124 -16.72 -43.34 12.05
C GLN A 124 -16.90 -44.04 13.40
N LYS A 125 -16.74 -43.32 14.51
CA LYS A 125 -16.96 -43.88 15.85
C LYS A 125 -18.38 -44.38 16.04
N GLN A 126 -19.39 -43.64 15.57
CA GLN A 126 -20.79 -44.08 15.63
C GLN A 126 -21.03 -45.35 14.82
N MET A 127 -20.48 -45.44 13.61
CA MET A 127 -20.57 -46.63 12.76
C MET A 127 -19.91 -47.86 13.40
N ASP A 128 -18.75 -47.68 14.03
CA ASP A 128 -18.05 -48.75 14.75
C ASP A 128 -18.87 -49.23 15.96
N GLU A 129 -19.48 -48.32 16.72
CA GLU A 129 -20.37 -48.65 17.84
C GLU A 129 -21.61 -49.45 17.36
N PHE A 130 -22.22 -49.07 16.23
CA PHE A 130 -23.33 -49.82 15.65
C PHE A 130 -22.92 -51.21 15.18
N ALA A 131 -21.76 -51.34 14.53
CA ALA A 131 -21.23 -52.63 14.10
C ALA A 131 -20.97 -53.57 15.30
N GLN A 132 -20.37 -53.05 16.38
CA GLN A 132 -20.14 -53.81 17.61
C GLN A 132 -21.45 -54.29 18.26
N ARG A 133 -22.49 -53.44 18.31
CA ARG A 133 -23.81 -53.84 18.84
C ARG A 133 -24.46 -54.93 17.99
N ARG A 134 -24.37 -54.84 16.66
CA ARG A 134 -24.92 -55.85 15.73
C ARG A 134 -24.25 -57.21 15.85
N VAL A 135 -22.94 -57.24 16.13
CA VAL A 135 -22.19 -58.48 16.38
C VAL A 135 -22.59 -59.10 17.72
N ARG A 136 -22.82 -58.30 18.76
CA ARG A 136 -23.23 -58.80 20.09
C ARG A 136 -24.68 -59.29 20.18
N SER A 137 -25.53 -58.88 19.25
CA SER A 137 -26.94 -59.31 19.19
C SER A 137 -27.18 -60.57 18.36
N ARG A 138 -26.13 -61.21 17.85
CA ARG A 138 -26.16 -62.52 17.21
C ARG A 138 -25.57 -63.56 18.15
#